data_AF-A0A923GK28-F1
#
_entry.id   AF-A0A923GK28-F1
#
_cell.length_a   1.000
_cell.length_b   1.000
_cell.length_c   1.000
_cell.angle_alpha   90.00
_cell.angle_beta   90.00
_cell.angle_gamma   90.00
#
_symmetry.space_group_name_H-M   'P 1'
#
loop_
_entity.id
_entity.type
_entity.pdbx_description
1 polymer ?
#
loop_
_entity_poly.entity_id
_entity_poly.type
_entity_poly.pdbx_seq_one_letter_code
_entity_poly.pdbx_strand_id
1 'polypeptide(L)'
;MSCIELQIWRDARSIGGPDPVRLRYRELLNEAINAVVREGLTADQVVAGLDLPEAEKVQFAPLLRGELDILALHNCARYRLGLNQVKAWIDAGRPC
;
A
#
# COMPACT_ATOMS: atom_id res chain seq x y z
N MET A 1 22.14 -30.04 -5.49
CA MET A 1 21.02 -29.16 -5.12
C MET A 1 19.73 -29.92 -5.35
N SER A 2 18.93 -30.09 -4.30
CA SER A 2 17.71 -30.90 -4.31
C SER A 2 16.49 -30.06 -4.74
N CYS A 3 15.52 -30.69 -5.42
CA CYS A 3 14.23 -30.05 -5.75
C CYS A 3 13.51 -29.48 -4.52
N ILE A 4 13.81 -29.98 -3.31
CA ILE A 4 13.28 -29.50 -2.04
C ILE A 4 13.80 -28.09 -1.70
N GLU A 5 15.08 -27.80 -1.94
CA GLU A 5 15.65 -26.46 -1.73
C GLU A 5 14.99 -25.43 -2.67
N LEU A 6 14.72 -25.80 -3.92
CA LEU A 6 14.09 -24.91 -4.90
C LEU A 6 12.61 -24.60 -4.60
N GLN A 7 11.92 -25.47 -3.86
CA GLN A 7 10.56 -25.23 -3.41
C GLN A 7 10.55 -24.27 -2.21
N ILE A 8 11.44 -24.48 -1.25
CA ILE A 8 11.61 -23.63 -0.06
C ILE A 8 12.01 -22.20 -0.46
N TRP A 9 12.86 -22.02 -1.48
CA TRP A 9 13.21 -20.70 -2.02
C TRP A 9 12.06 -20.01 -2.78
N ARG A 10 11.14 -20.78 -3.37
CA ARG A 10 9.92 -20.25 -4.01
C ARG A 10 8.90 -19.82 -2.97
N ASP A 11 8.72 -20.60 -1.92
CA ASP A 11 7.79 -20.31 -0.83
C ASP A 11 8.27 -19.13 0.02
N ALA A 12 9.58 -18.94 0.20
CA ALA A 12 10.14 -17.78 0.89
C ALA A 12 9.88 -16.43 0.18
N ARG A 13 9.66 -16.42 -1.15
CA ARG A 13 9.17 -15.21 -1.85
C ARG A 13 7.69 -14.93 -1.60
N SER A 14 6.92 -15.94 -1.20
CA SER A 14 5.50 -15.82 -0.86
C SER A 14 5.26 -15.62 0.64
N ILE A 15 6.24 -15.95 1.49
CA ILE A 15 6.20 -15.77 2.95
C ILE A 15 7.26 -14.73 3.33
N GLY A 16 6.90 -13.45 3.23
CA GLY A 16 7.62 -12.36 3.92
C GLY A 16 8.74 -11.64 3.16
N GLY A 17 9.04 -12.00 1.90
CA GLY A 17 9.83 -11.13 1.02
C GLY A 17 8.99 -9.95 0.49
N PRO A 18 9.55 -8.74 0.30
CA PRO A 18 8.78 -7.67 -0.33
C PRO A 18 8.43 -8.09 -1.75
N ASP A 19 7.13 -8.17 -2.04
CA ASP A 19 6.61 -8.26 -3.41
C ASP A 19 7.35 -7.23 -4.27
N PRO A 20 8.04 -7.63 -5.35
CA PRO A 20 8.87 -6.74 -6.15
C PRO A 20 8.08 -5.54 -6.70
N VAL A 21 6.77 -5.68 -6.91
CA VAL A 21 5.89 -4.58 -7.32
C VAL A 21 5.68 -3.60 -6.16
N ARG A 22 5.46 -4.10 -4.94
CA ARG A 22 5.39 -3.26 -3.73
C ARG A 22 6.73 -2.58 -3.43
N LEU A 23 7.85 -3.23 -3.74
CA LEU A 23 9.17 -2.64 -3.57
C LEU A 23 9.40 -1.50 -4.58
N ARG A 24 9.01 -1.69 -5.85
CA ARG A 24 9.08 -0.66 -6.89
C ARG A 24 8.29 0.58 -6.49
N TYR A 25 7.09 0.40 -5.96
CA TYR A 25 6.18 1.49 -5.61
C TYR A 25 6.23 1.92 -4.14
N ARG A 26 7.20 1.45 -3.34
CA ARG A 26 7.13 1.57 -1.87
C ARG A 26 6.99 3.01 -1.37
N GLU A 27 7.84 3.90 -1.85
CA GLU A 27 7.81 5.31 -1.43
C GLU A 27 6.54 5.99 -1.94
N LEU A 28 6.17 5.75 -3.20
CA LEU A 28 4.96 6.31 -3.79
C LEU A 28 3.67 5.81 -3.10
N LEU A 29 3.62 4.53 -2.70
CA LEU A 29 2.53 3.96 -1.90
C LEU A 29 2.44 4.64 -0.55
N ASN A 30 3.57 4.85 0.13
CA ASN A 30 3.57 5.56 1.40
C ASN A 30 3.05 6.99 1.24
N GLU A 31 3.50 7.72 0.23
CA GLU A 31 3.04 9.09 -0.07
C GLU A 31 1.53 9.10 -0.37
N ALA A 32 1.06 8.22 -1.24
CA ALA A 32 -0.35 8.11 -1.62
C ALA A 32 -1.26 7.76 -0.43
N ILE A 33 -0.83 6.82 0.43
CA ILE A 33 -1.56 6.47 1.66
C ILE A 33 -1.60 7.68 2.61
N ASN A 34 -0.51 8.44 2.72
CA ASN A 34 -0.49 9.65 3.55
C ASN A 34 -1.44 10.73 3.00
N ALA A 35 -1.52 10.93 1.68
CA ALA A 35 -2.46 11.86 1.07
C ALA A 35 -3.92 11.48 1.40
N VAL A 36 -4.29 10.21 1.23
CA VAL A 36 -5.64 9.73 1.59
C VAL A 36 -5.97 9.97 3.08
N VAL A 37 -5.05 9.61 3.98
CA VAL A 37 -5.31 9.66 5.42
C VAL A 37 -5.24 11.08 5.99
N ARG A 38 -4.29 11.89 5.54
CA ARG A 38 -4.05 13.23 6.11
C ARG A 38 -4.90 14.31 5.44
N GLU A 39 -5.14 14.18 4.14
CA GLU A 39 -5.85 15.18 3.34
C GLU A 39 -7.30 14.77 3.07
N GLY A 40 -7.68 13.53 3.40
CA GLY A 40 -9.04 13.03 3.22
C GLY A 40 -9.42 12.77 1.75
N LEU A 41 -8.44 12.68 0.86
CA LEU A 41 -8.67 12.37 -0.55
C LEU A 41 -9.09 10.91 -0.73
N THR A 42 -9.85 10.64 -1.80
CA THR A 42 -10.13 9.27 -2.25
C THR A 42 -8.91 8.68 -2.95
N ALA A 43 -8.82 7.35 -2.99
CA ALA A 43 -7.75 6.66 -3.73
C ALA A 43 -7.74 7.07 -5.22
N ASP A 44 -8.92 7.28 -5.81
CA ASP A 44 -9.06 7.64 -7.22
C ASP A 44 -8.55 9.06 -7.50
N GLN A 45 -8.84 10.02 -6.61
CA GLN A 45 -8.29 11.38 -6.70
C GLN A 45 -6.76 11.38 -6.61
N VAL A 46 -6.19 10.60 -5.68
CA VAL A 46 -4.74 10.48 -5.54
C VAL A 46 -4.12 9.88 -6.79
N VAL A 47 -4.64 8.74 -7.29
CA VAL A 47 -4.12 8.08 -8.49
C VAL A 47 -4.20 8.96 -9.72
N ALA A 48 -5.31 9.68 -9.92
CA ALA A 48 -5.47 10.59 -11.04
C ALA A 48 -4.41 11.70 -11.05
N GLY A 49 -4.01 12.18 -9.87
CA GLY A 49 -3.00 13.23 -9.68
C GLY A 49 -1.54 12.75 -9.73
N LEU A 50 -1.26 11.45 -9.82
CA LEU A 50 0.11 10.95 -9.91
C LEU A 50 0.73 11.25 -11.28
N ASP A 51 1.99 11.65 -11.29
CA ASP A 51 2.82 11.75 -12.50
C ASP A 51 3.33 10.35 -12.90
N LEU A 52 2.39 9.49 -13.28
CA LEU A 52 2.64 8.15 -13.78
C LEU A 52 2.01 7.97 -15.16
N PRO A 53 2.61 7.17 -16.06
CA PRO A 53 1.92 6.71 -17.26
C PRO A 53 0.59 6.02 -16.90
N GLU A 54 -0.45 6.18 -17.72
CA GLU A 54 -1.77 5.59 -17.44
C GLU A 54 -1.72 4.06 -17.22
N ALA A 55 -0.86 3.35 -17.97
CA ALA A 55 -0.65 1.92 -17.76
C ALA A 55 -0.10 1.59 -16.37
N GLU A 56 0.72 2.46 -15.78
CA GLU A 56 1.22 2.31 -14.40
C GLU A 56 0.18 2.71 -13.38
N LYS A 57 -0.63 3.75 -13.63
CA LYS A 57 -1.76 4.10 -12.76
C LYS A 57 -2.75 2.94 -12.61
N VAL A 58 -3.05 2.24 -13.71
CA VAL A 58 -3.89 1.03 -13.70
C VAL A 58 -3.31 -0.07 -12.81
N GLN A 59 -1.98 -0.23 -12.79
CA GLN A 59 -1.31 -1.21 -11.93
C GLN A 59 -1.21 -0.75 -10.47
N PHE A 60 -1.03 0.56 -10.24
CA PHE A 60 -0.84 1.14 -8.92
C PHE A 60 -2.14 1.25 -8.12
N ALA A 61 -3.26 1.60 -8.76
CA ALA A 61 -4.56 1.78 -8.12
C ALA A 61 -5.00 0.60 -7.22
N PRO A 62 -4.99 -0.68 -7.67
CA PRO A 62 -5.35 -1.79 -6.82
C PRO A 62 -4.38 -2.02 -5.65
N LEU A 63 -3.10 -1.65 -5.80
CA LEU A 63 -2.12 -1.74 -4.71
C LEU A 63 -2.44 -0.72 -3.61
N LEU A 64 -2.72 0.52 -3.99
CA LEU A 64 -3.10 1.57 -3.05
C LEU A 64 -4.37 1.19 -2.28
N ARG A 65 -5.42 0.76 -3.00
CA ARG A 65 -6.69 0.33 -2.37
C ARG A 65 -6.47 -0.83 -1.41
N GLY A 66 -5.70 -1.85 -1.82
CA GLY A 66 -5.38 -2.98 -0.96
C GLY A 66 -4.63 -2.59 0.32
N GLU A 67 -3.73 -1.61 0.27
CA GLU A 67 -3.06 -1.10 1.47
C GLU A 67 -4.00 -0.30 2.38
N LEU A 68 -4.89 0.52 1.81
CA LEU A 68 -5.88 1.28 2.57
C LEU A 68 -6.90 0.38 3.26
N ASP A 69 -7.29 -0.72 2.61
CA ASP A 69 -8.23 -1.70 3.16
C ASP A 69 -7.68 -2.35 4.44
N ILE A 70 -6.40 -2.71 4.43
CA ILE A 70 -5.73 -3.33 5.58
C ILE A 70 -5.18 -2.31 6.59
N LEU A 71 -5.17 -1.02 6.27
CA LEU A 71 -4.64 0.02 7.15
C LEU A 71 -5.43 0.07 8.47
N ALA A 72 -4.70 -0.07 9.57
CA ALA A 72 -5.26 -0.14 10.91
C ALA A 72 -4.29 0.48 11.93
N LEU A 73 -4.77 0.74 13.14
CA LEU A 73 -3.96 1.33 14.22
C LEU A 73 -2.69 0.52 14.52
N HIS A 74 -2.77 -0.81 14.45
CA HIS A 74 -1.63 -1.68 14.77
C HIS A 74 -0.53 -1.68 13.70
N ASN A 75 -0.81 -1.21 12.47
CA ASN A 75 0.15 -1.21 11.36
C ASN A 75 0.47 0.20 10.83
N CYS A 76 -0.12 1.27 11.37
CA CYS A 76 0.02 2.63 10.85
C CYS A 76 1.47 3.14 10.83
N ALA A 77 2.31 2.67 11.76
CA ALA A 77 3.72 3.02 11.82
C ALA A 77 4.50 2.59 10.56
N ARG A 78 4.06 1.53 9.87
CA ARG A 78 4.64 1.08 8.59
C ARG A 78 4.59 2.17 7.52
N TYR A 79 3.52 2.97 7.55
CA TYR A 79 3.23 4.04 6.59
C TYR A 79 3.58 5.42 7.13
N ARG A 80 4.33 5.50 8.26
CA ARG A 80 4.72 6.75 8.92
C ARG A 80 3.51 7.63 9.30
N LEU A 81 2.41 6.98 9.67
CA LEU A 81 1.19 7.63 10.15
C LEU A 81 1.07 7.55 11.68
N GLY A 82 0.58 8.63 12.29
CA GLY A 82 0.28 8.65 13.72
C GLY A 82 -1.05 7.96 14.05
N LEU A 83 -1.14 7.35 15.23
CA LEU A 83 -2.35 6.66 15.70
C LEU A 83 -3.62 7.53 15.62
N ASN A 84 -3.52 8.78 16.07
CA ASN A 84 -4.66 9.71 16.07
C ASN A 84 -5.14 10.07 14.65
N GLN A 85 -4.22 10.17 13.68
CA GLN A 85 -4.56 10.45 12.28
C GLN A 85 -5.35 9.29 11.68
N VAL A 86 -4.85 8.06 11.85
CA VAL A 86 -5.52 6.86 11.35
C VAL A 86 -6.85 6.63 12.06
N LYS A 87 -6.91 6.87 13.38
CA LYS A 87 -8.16 6.76 14.12
C LYS A 87 -9.21 7.74 13.59
N ALA A 88 -8.86 9.01 13.42
CA ALA A 88 -9.78 10.02 12.90
C ALA A 88 -10.27 9.66 11.49
N TRP A 89 -9.37 9.18 10.62
CA TRP A 89 -9.71 8.74 9.28
C TRP A 89 -10.65 7.52 9.24
N ILE A 90 -10.44 6.54 10.13
CA ILE A 90 -11.34 5.38 10.28
C ILE A 90 -12.70 5.81 10.84
N ASP A 91 -12.73 6.63 11.88
CA ASP A 91 -13.96 7.11 12.52
C ASP A 91 -14.81 7.96 11.55
N ALA A 92 -14.17 8.63 10.59
CA ALA A 92 -14.83 9.36 9.50
C ALA A 92 -15.43 8.44 8.40
N GLY A 93 -15.25 7.12 8.52
CA GLY A 93 -15.90 6.14 7.64
C GLY A 93 -15.07 5.65 6.45
N ARG A 94 -13.76 5.94 6.40
CA ARG A 94 -12.85 5.64 5.26
C ARG A 94 -13.40 6.15 3.91
N PRO A 95 -12.90 7.29 3.38
CA PRO A 95 -13.35 7.81 2.10
C PRO A 95 -13.21 6.75 1.00
N CYS A 96 -14.33 6.45 0.33
CA CYS A 96 -14.40 5.57 -0.82
C CYS A 96 -14.24 6.37 -2.12
#